data_AF-A0A9P7D2N2-F1
#
_entry.id   AF-A0A9P7D2N2-F1
#
_cell.length_a   1.000
_cell.length_b   1.000
_cell.length_c   1.000
_cell.angle_alpha   90.00
_cell.angle_beta   90.00
_cell.angle_gamma   90.00
#
_symmetry.space_group_name_H-M   'P 1'
#
loop_
_entity.id
_entity.type
_entity.pdbx_description
1 polymer ?
#
loop_
_entity_poly.entity_id
_entity_poly.type
_entity_poly.pdbx_seq_one_letter_code
_entity_poly.pdbx_strand_id
1 'polypeptide(L)'
;MGMLVSDSHLDTALERLYWVHVEFFPMHVCAQMTPLILDKLISVICHGMTDRMTSRTSTFPYTEEKCDQLLRALSLRRGEPLDGHTLCFVARLWGAIHNQRFMTYYGQENAQLDRLHPPMSEDIVDRPGMRALANLALWGIPNHHYTKLHDLFVHDQVYVDHWQAFITACISEWRGLLVWAFSVLIASILISMLPRASLSSAMAPVIAASSSILSGSILLLRHHGFEDATASFAASFLRTAKSSDWGFLPLSVVYSMPKAMYLWSMGLMVAQFVFWISRIAGVFWALGGAGFLALMGYSIFYFTSLEDDHPDPMATMLRSHWQTFHSSSAEATETLTV
;
A
#
# COMPACT_ATOMS: atom_id res chain seq x y z
N MET A 1 -17.85 -13.09 3.12
CA MET A 1 -19.24 -12.82 2.67
C MET A 1 -19.74 -11.70 3.55
N GLY A 2 -20.22 -10.59 2.99
CA GLY A 2 -20.69 -9.45 3.80
C GLY A 2 -21.77 -9.87 4.79
N MET A 3 -21.85 -9.17 5.93
CA MET A 3 -22.88 -9.42 6.94
C MET A 3 -24.24 -8.99 6.40
N LEU A 4 -25.28 -9.77 6.64
CA LEU A 4 -26.63 -9.40 6.26
C LEU A 4 -27.21 -8.42 7.29
N VAL A 5 -27.85 -7.34 6.84
CA VAL A 5 -28.26 -6.22 7.71
C VAL A 5 -29.77 -5.98 7.67
N SER A 6 -30.41 -6.13 6.51
CA SER A 6 -31.85 -5.92 6.33
C SER A 6 -32.42 -6.80 5.21
N ASP A 7 -33.75 -6.87 5.11
CA ASP A 7 -34.44 -7.62 4.04
C ASP A 7 -34.12 -7.03 2.65
N SER A 8 -34.05 -5.71 2.51
CA SER A 8 -33.63 -5.08 1.25
C SER A 8 -32.18 -5.41 0.87
N HIS A 9 -31.32 -5.66 1.86
CA HIS A 9 -29.95 -6.13 1.63
C HIS A 9 -29.93 -7.60 1.18
N LEU A 10 -30.84 -8.43 1.73
CA LEU A 10 -31.06 -9.81 1.28
C LEU A 10 -31.53 -9.84 -0.18
N ASP A 11 -32.45 -8.95 -0.57
CA ASP A 11 -32.92 -8.85 -1.95
C ASP A 11 -31.76 -8.61 -2.92
N THR A 12 -30.83 -7.71 -2.58
CA THR A 12 -29.63 -7.46 -3.39
C THR A 12 -28.75 -8.72 -3.51
N ALA A 13 -28.66 -9.51 -2.43
CA ALA A 13 -27.93 -10.79 -2.45
C ALA A 13 -28.60 -11.83 -3.34
N LEU A 14 -29.94 -11.90 -3.32
CA LEU A 14 -30.74 -12.78 -4.17
C LEU A 14 -30.65 -12.35 -5.64
N GLU A 15 -30.70 -11.06 -5.94
CA GLU A 15 -30.50 -10.52 -7.29
C GLU A 15 -29.13 -10.92 -7.84
N ARG A 16 -28.07 -10.83 -7.02
CA ARG A 16 -26.74 -11.32 -7.41
C ARG A 16 -26.77 -12.81 -7.77
N LEU A 17 -27.40 -13.66 -6.95
CA LEU A 17 -27.51 -15.10 -7.21
C LEU A 17 -28.35 -15.39 -8.47
N TYR A 18 -29.40 -14.61 -8.70
CA TYR A 18 -30.21 -14.67 -9.90
C TYR A 18 -29.37 -14.40 -11.16
N TRP A 19 -28.56 -13.33 -11.16
CA TRP A 19 -27.68 -13.03 -12.30
C TRP A 19 -26.62 -14.10 -12.53
N VAL A 20 -26.09 -14.72 -11.48
CA VAL A 20 -25.19 -15.88 -11.60
C VAL A 20 -25.90 -17.07 -12.25
N HIS A 21 -27.17 -17.32 -11.90
CA HIS A 21 -27.97 -18.35 -12.56
C HIS A 21 -28.18 -18.05 -14.05
N VAL A 22 -28.55 -16.80 -14.39
CA VAL A 22 -28.73 -16.36 -15.78
C VAL A 22 -27.42 -16.46 -16.57
N GLU A 23 -26.27 -16.16 -15.95
CA GLU A 23 -24.95 -16.31 -16.59
C GLU A 23 -24.66 -17.76 -16.99
N PHE A 24 -24.97 -18.73 -16.11
CA PHE A 24 -24.72 -20.15 -16.37
C PHE A 24 -25.77 -20.80 -17.29
N PHE A 25 -27.01 -20.30 -17.29
CA PHE A 25 -28.14 -20.87 -18.05
C PHE A 25 -28.82 -19.87 -19.01
N PRO A 26 -28.07 -19.08 -19.80
CA PRO A 26 -28.64 -17.95 -20.53
C PRO A 26 -29.61 -18.37 -21.65
N MET A 27 -29.38 -19.53 -22.26
CA MET A 27 -30.19 -20.04 -23.37
C MET A 27 -31.63 -20.39 -22.96
N HIS A 28 -31.85 -20.72 -21.68
CA HIS A 28 -33.19 -21.07 -21.19
C HIS A 28 -34.06 -19.85 -20.93
N VAL A 29 -33.45 -18.68 -20.72
CA VAL A 29 -34.12 -17.46 -20.27
C VAL A 29 -34.10 -16.34 -21.32
N CYS A 30 -33.27 -16.44 -22.36
CA CYS A 30 -33.07 -15.34 -23.32
C CYS A 30 -34.37 -14.91 -24.02
N ALA A 31 -35.23 -15.85 -24.39
CA ALA A 31 -36.50 -15.57 -25.06
C ALA A 31 -37.49 -14.80 -24.17
N GLN A 32 -37.30 -14.83 -22.84
CA GLN A 32 -38.16 -14.19 -21.86
C GLN A 32 -37.61 -12.82 -21.40
N MET A 33 -36.37 -12.50 -21.74
CA MET A 33 -35.66 -11.31 -21.26
C MET A 33 -35.87 -10.09 -22.17
N THR A 34 -36.09 -8.93 -21.55
CA THR A 34 -36.28 -7.68 -22.27
C THR A 34 -34.93 -7.03 -22.64
N PRO A 35 -34.75 -6.52 -23.88
CA PRO A 35 -33.56 -5.79 -24.29
C PRO A 35 -33.22 -4.57 -23.41
N LEU A 36 -34.21 -4.01 -22.70
CA LEU A 36 -34.06 -2.91 -21.73
C LEU A 36 -33.00 -3.18 -20.65
N ILE A 37 -32.74 -4.46 -20.33
CA ILE A 37 -31.72 -4.86 -19.35
C ILE A 37 -30.32 -4.40 -19.81
N LEU A 38 -30.06 -4.44 -21.11
CA LEU A 38 -28.82 -3.95 -21.72
C LEU A 38 -28.71 -2.42 -21.59
N ASP A 39 -29.76 -1.68 -21.95
CA ASP A 39 -29.78 -0.21 -21.85
C ASP A 39 -29.60 0.27 -20.40
N LYS A 40 -30.21 -0.43 -19.44
CA LYS A 40 -30.01 -0.16 -18.01
C LYS A 40 -28.56 -0.43 -17.58
N LEU A 41 -27.96 -1.52 -18.04
CA LEU A 41 -26.57 -1.84 -17.73
C LEU A 41 -25.61 -0.77 -18.29
N ILE A 42 -25.82 -0.35 -19.53
CA ILE A 42 -25.06 0.75 -20.16
C ILE A 42 -25.16 2.01 -19.28
N SER A 43 -26.37 2.36 -18.83
CA SER A 43 -26.59 3.53 -17.98
C SER A 43 -25.83 3.43 -16.63
N VAL A 44 -25.83 2.24 -16.02
CA VAL A 44 -25.12 1.99 -14.76
C VAL A 44 -23.60 2.06 -14.94
N ILE A 45 -23.07 1.52 -16.03
CA ILE A 45 -21.63 1.59 -16.31
C ILE A 45 -21.22 3.03 -16.66
N CYS A 46 -22.02 3.78 -17.40
CA CYS A 46 -21.79 5.21 -17.63
C CYS A 46 -21.72 5.98 -16.31
N HIS A 47 -22.69 5.75 -15.40
CA HIS A 47 -22.66 6.35 -14.07
C HIS A 47 -21.37 6.00 -13.32
N GLY A 48 -20.99 4.72 -13.28
CA GLY A 48 -19.76 4.26 -12.62
C GLY A 48 -18.49 4.87 -13.22
N MET A 49 -18.43 5.01 -14.54
CA MET A 49 -17.33 5.67 -15.24
C MET A 49 -17.21 7.14 -14.83
N THR A 50 -18.33 7.88 -14.85
CA THR A 50 -18.34 9.29 -14.43
C THR A 50 -17.97 9.44 -12.96
N ASP A 51 -18.45 8.55 -12.09
CA ASP A 51 -18.07 8.52 -10.68
C ASP A 51 -16.55 8.30 -10.50
N ARG A 52 -15.94 7.37 -11.24
CA ARG A 52 -14.48 7.15 -11.23
C ARG A 52 -13.69 8.35 -11.76
N MET A 53 -14.19 9.04 -12.78
CA MET A 53 -13.56 10.24 -13.34
C MET A 53 -13.60 11.43 -12.38
N THR A 54 -14.69 11.54 -11.62
CA THR A 54 -14.95 12.70 -10.73
C THR A 54 -14.51 12.46 -9.28
N SER A 55 -14.39 11.19 -8.86
CA SER A 55 -14.03 10.79 -7.50
C SER A 55 -12.87 9.78 -7.50
N ARG A 56 -11.78 10.16 -6.82
CA ARG A 56 -10.60 9.28 -6.64
C ARG A 56 -10.91 8.05 -5.79
N THR A 57 -11.90 8.15 -4.90
CA THR A 57 -12.25 7.13 -3.91
C THR A 57 -13.57 6.42 -4.20
N SER A 58 -14.06 6.54 -5.45
CA SER A 58 -15.24 5.83 -5.94
C SER A 58 -15.19 4.33 -5.62
N THR A 59 -16.34 3.79 -5.24
CA THR A 59 -16.52 2.39 -4.89
C THR A 59 -16.82 1.51 -6.12
N PHE A 60 -16.87 2.07 -7.34
CA PHE A 60 -17.20 1.31 -8.54
C PHE A 60 -16.11 0.26 -8.88
N PRO A 61 -16.48 -0.98 -9.30
CA PRO A 61 -15.53 -2.10 -9.36
C PRO A 61 -14.61 -2.11 -10.58
N TYR A 62 -14.81 -1.20 -11.54
CA TYR A 62 -14.06 -1.14 -12.79
C TYR A 62 -13.33 0.21 -12.94
N THR A 63 -12.16 0.20 -13.58
CA THR A 63 -11.47 1.44 -13.96
C THR A 63 -12.20 2.19 -15.06
N GLU A 64 -11.86 3.46 -15.27
CA GLU A 64 -12.40 4.27 -16.36
C GLU A 64 -12.14 3.60 -17.72
N GLU A 65 -10.94 3.08 -17.95
CA GLU A 65 -10.56 2.43 -19.21
C GLU A 65 -11.33 1.14 -19.43
N LYS A 66 -11.54 0.34 -18.37
CA LYS A 66 -12.36 -0.88 -18.43
C LYS A 66 -13.82 -0.52 -18.68
N CYS A 67 -14.34 0.55 -18.08
CA CYS A 67 -15.70 1.02 -18.33
C CYS A 67 -15.90 1.42 -19.80
N ASP A 68 -14.96 2.18 -20.38
CA ASP A 68 -15.02 2.55 -21.81
C ASP A 68 -15.01 1.31 -22.73
N GLN A 69 -14.14 0.34 -22.46
CA GLN A 69 -14.11 -0.92 -23.21
C GLN A 69 -15.43 -1.71 -23.10
N LEU A 70 -15.99 -1.80 -21.90
CA LEU A 70 -17.28 -2.47 -21.66
C LEU A 70 -18.43 -1.73 -22.34
N LEU A 71 -18.46 -0.39 -22.28
CA LEU A 71 -19.48 0.43 -22.93
C LEU A 71 -19.44 0.26 -24.45
N ARG A 72 -18.26 0.22 -25.06
CA ARG A 72 -18.12 -0.07 -26.49
C ARG A 72 -18.68 -1.45 -26.84
N ALA A 73 -18.32 -2.48 -26.06
CA ALA A 73 -18.81 -3.84 -26.29
C ALA A 73 -20.34 -3.96 -26.14
N LEU A 74 -20.92 -3.31 -25.13
CA LEU A 74 -22.38 -3.31 -24.89
C LEU A 74 -23.14 -2.51 -25.95
N SER A 75 -22.58 -1.38 -26.38
CA SER A 75 -23.21 -0.50 -27.38
C SER A 75 -23.34 -1.17 -28.74
N LEU A 76 -22.44 -2.09 -29.09
CA LEU A 76 -22.52 -2.88 -30.33
C LEU A 76 -23.77 -3.78 -30.40
N ARG A 77 -24.35 -4.15 -29.25
CA ARG A 77 -25.55 -5.00 -29.16
C ARG A 77 -26.83 -4.22 -28.92
N ARG A 78 -26.74 -2.88 -28.88
CA ARG A 78 -27.89 -2.03 -28.60
C ARG A 78 -28.89 -2.07 -29.74
N GLY A 79 -30.17 -2.33 -29.42
CA GLY A 79 -31.24 -2.43 -30.41
C GLY A 79 -31.34 -3.79 -31.11
N GLU A 80 -30.39 -4.71 -30.87
CA GLU A 80 -30.50 -6.10 -31.31
C GLU A 80 -31.33 -6.94 -30.31
N PRO A 81 -32.00 -8.01 -30.77
CA PRO A 81 -32.60 -8.98 -29.85
C PRO A 81 -31.50 -9.64 -29.00
N LEU A 82 -31.81 -9.90 -27.72
CA LEU A 82 -30.88 -10.55 -26.79
C LEU A 82 -30.65 -12.00 -27.21
N ASP A 83 -29.50 -12.30 -27.80
CA ASP A 83 -29.03 -13.68 -27.96
C ASP A 83 -28.51 -14.24 -26.62
N GLY A 84 -28.38 -15.56 -26.52
CA GLY A 84 -27.89 -16.20 -25.29
C GLY A 84 -26.45 -15.85 -24.94
N HIS A 85 -25.60 -15.53 -25.93
CA HIS A 85 -24.21 -15.13 -25.69
C HIS A 85 -24.11 -13.73 -25.08
N THR A 86 -24.93 -12.81 -25.57
CA THR A 86 -25.12 -11.45 -25.09
C THR A 86 -25.68 -11.46 -23.69
N LEU A 87 -26.73 -12.27 -23.47
CA LEU A 87 -27.28 -12.42 -22.13
C LEU A 87 -26.26 -12.99 -21.13
N CYS A 88 -25.39 -13.91 -21.54
CA CYS A 88 -24.35 -14.46 -20.66
C CYS A 88 -23.42 -13.38 -20.10
N PHE A 89 -22.83 -12.56 -20.96
CA PHE A 89 -21.90 -11.52 -20.48
C PHE A 89 -22.63 -10.33 -19.84
N VAL A 90 -23.85 -10.00 -20.27
CA VAL A 90 -24.70 -8.99 -19.61
C VAL A 90 -25.05 -9.43 -18.19
N ALA A 91 -25.42 -10.70 -18.00
CA ALA A 91 -25.70 -11.28 -16.70
C ALA A 91 -24.46 -11.32 -15.82
N ARG A 92 -23.29 -11.66 -16.37
CA ARG A 92 -22.00 -11.59 -15.65
C ARG A 92 -21.72 -10.19 -15.11
N LEU A 93 -21.90 -9.16 -15.95
CA LEU A 93 -21.69 -7.76 -15.55
C LEU A 93 -22.71 -7.32 -14.50
N TRP A 94 -23.99 -7.66 -14.66
CA TRP A 94 -25.00 -7.40 -13.63
C TRP A 94 -24.70 -8.12 -12.31
N GLY A 95 -24.24 -9.38 -12.38
CA GLY A 95 -23.82 -10.14 -11.20
C GLY A 95 -22.68 -9.45 -10.46
N ALA A 96 -21.69 -8.93 -11.20
CA ALA A 96 -20.59 -8.16 -10.61
C ALA A 96 -21.07 -6.84 -9.97
N ILE A 97 -21.98 -6.10 -10.61
CA ILE A 97 -22.56 -4.87 -10.08
C ILE A 97 -23.37 -5.15 -8.80
N HIS A 98 -24.23 -6.16 -8.78
CA HIS A 98 -25.01 -6.51 -7.59
C HIS A 98 -24.13 -7.07 -6.47
N ASN A 99 -23.06 -7.81 -6.81
CA ASN A 99 -22.06 -8.20 -5.83
C ASN A 99 -21.41 -6.99 -5.18
N GLN A 100 -21.08 -5.96 -5.97
CA GLN A 100 -20.49 -4.75 -5.41
C GLN A 100 -21.49 -3.96 -4.55
N ARG A 101 -22.75 -3.84 -5.00
CA ARG A 101 -23.83 -3.21 -4.22
C ARG A 101 -24.06 -3.91 -2.88
N PHE A 102 -24.04 -5.24 -2.88
CA PHE A 102 -24.14 -6.02 -1.65
C PHE A 102 -22.96 -5.73 -0.71
N MET A 103 -21.72 -5.78 -1.21
CA MET A 103 -20.55 -5.57 -0.34
C MET A 103 -20.41 -4.14 0.18
N THR A 104 -20.89 -3.15 -0.58
CA THR A 104 -20.89 -1.72 -0.20
C THR A 104 -22.13 -1.30 0.59
N TYR A 105 -23.01 -2.24 0.96
CA TYR A 105 -24.27 -1.95 1.67
C TYR A 105 -25.12 -0.89 0.95
N TYR A 106 -25.17 -0.97 -0.38
CA TYR A 106 -25.89 -0.01 -1.21
C TYR A 106 -27.37 0.10 -0.81
N GLY A 107 -27.84 1.33 -0.61
CA GLY A 107 -29.22 1.62 -0.21
C GLY A 107 -29.55 1.30 1.26
N GLN A 108 -28.55 0.95 2.07
CA GLN A 108 -28.70 0.73 3.51
C GLN A 108 -28.33 1.99 4.31
N GLU A 109 -28.71 2.05 5.58
CA GLU A 109 -28.34 3.14 6.49
C GLU A 109 -26.81 3.26 6.66
N ASN A 110 -26.11 2.13 6.64
CA ASN A 110 -24.64 2.05 6.75
C ASN A 110 -23.96 1.86 5.39
N ALA A 111 -24.45 2.53 4.33
CA ALA A 111 -23.86 2.41 2.99
C ALA A 111 -22.42 2.95 2.93
N GLN A 112 -21.54 2.20 2.27
CA GLN A 112 -20.18 2.65 1.99
C GLN A 112 -20.18 3.67 0.85
N LEU A 113 -20.03 4.95 1.20
CA LEU A 113 -19.97 6.05 0.23
C LEU A 113 -18.57 6.29 -0.32
N ASP A 114 -17.54 5.95 0.46
CA ASP A 114 -16.13 6.12 0.11
C ASP A 114 -15.39 4.79 0.32
N ARG A 115 -14.55 4.40 -0.63
CA ARG A 115 -13.71 3.21 -0.53
C ARG A 115 -12.83 3.19 0.73
N LEU A 116 -12.32 4.35 1.15
CA LEU A 116 -11.45 4.50 2.30
C LEU A 116 -12.22 4.53 3.63
N HIS A 117 -13.53 4.78 3.59
CA HIS A 117 -14.33 4.85 4.80
C HIS A 117 -15.09 3.54 5.04
N PRO A 118 -14.69 2.75 6.04
CA PRO A 118 -15.37 1.51 6.39
C PRO A 118 -16.83 1.79 6.84
N PRO A 119 -17.88 1.14 6.29
CA PRO A 119 -19.28 1.32 6.71
C PRO A 119 -19.57 0.90 8.16
N MET A 120 -18.72 0.06 8.74
CA MET A 120 -18.79 -0.34 10.14
C MET A 120 -17.39 -0.20 10.74
N SER A 121 -17.31 0.39 11.94
CA SER A 121 -16.05 0.50 12.68
C SER A 121 -15.45 -0.89 12.87
N GLU A 122 -14.27 -1.11 12.31
CA GLU A 122 -13.52 -2.34 12.56
C GLU A 122 -12.83 -2.21 13.93
N ASP A 123 -12.87 -3.24 14.76
CA ASP A 123 -12.11 -3.31 16.00
C ASP A 123 -10.62 -3.41 15.66
N ILE A 124 -9.98 -2.25 15.49
CA ILE A 124 -8.54 -2.17 15.25
C ILE A 124 -7.85 -2.51 16.57
N VAL A 125 -7.27 -3.71 16.66
CA VAL A 125 -6.35 -4.07 17.74
C VAL A 125 -5.05 -3.29 17.52
N ASP A 126 -5.02 -2.03 17.99
CA ASP A 126 -3.82 -1.20 17.92
C ASP A 126 -2.92 -1.47 19.13
N ARG A 127 -1.62 -1.65 18.86
CA ARG A 127 -0.58 -1.82 19.88
C ARG A 127 0.45 -0.69 19.71
N PRO A 128 0.18 0.48 20.30
CA PRO A 128 0.92 1.71 20.02
C PRO A 128 2.41 1.58 20.39
N GLY A 129 2.74 0.88 21.48
CA GLY A 129 4.14 0.72 21.91
C GLY A 129 5.01 -0.05 20.92
N MET A 130 4.53 -1.17 20.38
CA MET A 130 5.29 -1.95 19.40
C MET A 130 5.34 -1.28 18.03
N ARG A 131 4.26 -0.59 17.63
CA ARG A 131 4.27 0.24 16.43
C ARG A 131 5.29 1.36 16.55
N ALA A 132 5.35 2.05 17.69
CA ALA A 132 6.34 3.10 17.94
C ALA A 132 7.78 2.57 17.88
N LEU A 133 8.06 1.42 18.49
CA LEU A 133 9.39 0.79 18.44
C LEU A 133 9.79 0.39 17.01
N ALA A 134 8.89 -0.26 16.28
CA ALA A 134 9.16 -0.66 14.89
C ALA A 134 9.41 0.57 14.01
N ASN A 135 8.61 1.62 14.19
CA ASN A 135 8.77 2.86 13.47
C ASN A 135 10.08 3.57 13.79
N LEU A 136 10.49 3.61 15.06
CA LEU A 136 11.77 4.20 15.45
C LEU A 136 12.94 3.42 14.82
N ALA A 137 12.89 2.09 14.86
CA ALA A 137 13.96 1.25 14.32
C ALA A 137 14.03 1.28 12.78
N LEU A 138 12.91 1.50 12.09
CA LEU A 138 12.77 1.36 10.64
C LEU A 138 12.38 2.70 9.97
N TRP A 139 12.78 3.83 10.57
CA TRP A 139 12.63 5.17 9.98
C TRP A 139 11.18 5.57 9.63
N GLY A 140 10.19 5.05 10.34
CA GLY A 140 8.78 5.34 10.10
C GLY A 140 8.16 4.69 8.86
N ILE A 141 8.97 3.96 8.08
CA ILE A 141 8.56 3.25 6.86
C ILE A 141 7.47 2.19 7.13
N PRO A 142 7.48 1.44 8.26
CA PRO A 142 6.40 0.50 8.56
C PRO A 142 5.04 1.17 8.66
N ASN A 143 4.95 2.38 9.22
CA ASN A 143 3.69 3.11 9.33
C ASN A 143 3.11 3.42 7.94
N HIS A 144 3.96 3.86 7.02
CA HIS A 144 3.56 4.14 5.63
C HIS A 144 3.00 2.89 4.93
N HIS A 145 3.68 1.76 5.03
CA HIS A 145 3.15 0.51 4.48
C HIS A 145 1.91 0.02 5.23
N TYR A 146 1.81 0.25 6.54
CA TYR A 146 0.63 -0.11 7.33
C TYR A 146 -0.61 0.63 6.85
N THR A 147 -0.55 1.96 6.72
CA THR A 147 -1.66 2.77 6.21
C THR A 147 -2.01 2.35 4.79
N LYS A 148 -1.02 2.20 3.89
CA LYS A 148 -1.28 1.76 2.51
C LYS A 148 -1.93 0.38 2.42
N LEU A 149 -1.48 -0.59 3.24
CA LEU A 149 -2.07 -1.93 3.27
C LEU A 149 -3.48 -1.92 3.85
N HIS A 150 -3.74 -1.07 4.85
CA HIS A 150 -5.06 -0.88 5.43
C HIS A 150 -6.03 -0.24 4.42
N ASP A 151 -5.62 0.85 3.76
CA ASP A 151 -6.41 1.54 2.72
C ASP A 151 -6.69 0.66 1.49
N LEU A 152 -5.85 -0.35 1.27
CA LEU A 152 -5.98 -1.30 0.18
C LEU A 152 -6.90 -2.47 0.52
N PHE A 153 -7.05 -2.78 1.81
CA PHE A 153 -7.84 -3.90 2.33
C PHE A 153 -8.92 -3.42 3.29
N VAL A 154 -9.91 -2.72 2.73
CA VAL A 154 -11.09 -2.26 3.47
C VAL A 154 -12.18 -3.31 3.34
N HIS A 155 -12.77 -3.73 4.46
CA HIS A 155 -13.92 -4.66 4.49
C HIS A 155 -13.73 -5.98 3.75
N ASP A 156 -12.54 -6.59 3.86
CA ASP A 156 -12.24 -7.85 3.17
C ASP A 156 -12.29 -7.75 1.63
N GLN A 157 -12.26 -6.52 1.11
CA GLN A 157 -12.29 -6.22 -0.32
C GLN A 157 -10.97 -5.63 -0.80
N VAL A 158 -10.60 -5.99 -2.02
CA VAL A 158 -9.43 -5.44 -2.71
C VAL A 158 -9.81 -5.09 -4.13
N TYR A 159 -9.50 -3.87 -4.52
CA TYR A 159 -9.60 -3.43 -5.90
C TYR A 159 -8.31 -3.82 -6.62
N VAL A 160 -8.44 -4.59 -7.70
CA VAL A 160 -7.30 -5.16 -8.43
C VAL A 160 -6.32 -4.09 -8.85
N ASP A 161 -6.81 -2.99 -9.42
CA ASP A 161 -5.97 -1.99 -10.05
C ASP A 161 -5.10 -1.27 -9.00
N HIS A 162 -5.66 -1.02 -7.81
CA HIS A 162 -4.91 -0.45 -6.68
C HIS A 162 -3.90 -1.45 -6.10
N TRP A 163 -4.25 -2.73 -6.03
CA TRP A 163 -3.33 -3.77 -5.57
C TRP A 163 -2.14 -3.94 -6.50
N GLN A 164 -2.40 -4.02 -7.80
CA GLN A 164 -1.37 -4.15 -8.82
C GLN A 164 -0.44 -2.94 -8.78
N ALA A 165 -0.99 -1.72 -8.79
CA ALA A 165 -0.19 -0.50 -8.68
C ALA A 165 0.69 -0.48 -7.42
N PHE A 166 0.15 -0.89 -6.27
CA PHE A 166 0.90 -0.97 -5.02
C PHE A 166 2.03 -1.99 -5.07
N ILE A 167 1.75 -3.23 -5.49
CA ILE A 167 2.76 -4.29 -5.55
C ILE A 167 3.82 -4.01 -6.61
N THR A 168 3.46 -3.50 -7.78
CA THR A 168 4.43 -3.08 -8.81
C THR A 168 5.34 -1.97 -8.29
N ALA A 169 4.80 -1.01 -7.53
CA ALA A 169 5.61 0.01 -6.87
C ALA A 169 6.57 -0.62 -5.84
N CYS A 170 6.11 -1.55 -4.99
CA CYS A 170 6.97 -2.24 -4.04
C CYS A 170 8.08 -3.07 -4.73
N ILE A 171 7.74 -3.83 -5.77
CA ILE A 171 8.70 -4.65 -6.53
C ILE A 171 9.76 -3.78 -7.20
N SER A 172 9.35 -2.67 -7.83
CA SER A 172 10.29 -1.74 -8.47
C SER A 172 11.20 -1.07 -7.43
N GLU A 173 10.67 -0.66 -6.27
CA GLU A 173 11.44 -0.12 -5.16
C GLU A 173 12.45 -1.14 -4.63
N TRP A 174 12.05 -2.39 -4.35
CA TRP A 174 12.95 -3.43 -3.87
C TRP A 174 14.04 -3.76 -4.88
N ARG A 175 13.73 -3.79 -6.19
CA ARG A 175 14.74 -3.97 -7.25
C ARG A 175 15.78 -2.84 -7.25
N GLY A 176 15.33 -1.59 -7.14
CA GLY A 176 16.23 -0.43 -7.05
C GLY A 176 17.11 -0.48 -5.80
N LEU A 177 16.51 -0.80 -4.65
CA LEU A 177 17.21 -0.94 -3.38
C LEU A 177 18.28 -2.03 -3.40
N LEU A 178 18.08 -3.13 -4.12
CA LEU A 178 19.12 -4.16 -4.28
C LEU A 178 20.38 -3.56 -4.92
N VAL A 179 20.23 -2.81 -6.02
CA VAL A 179 21.37 -2.19 -6.71
C VAL A 179 22.11 -1.23 -5.78
N TRP A 180 21.39 -0.37 -5.08
CA TRP A 180 21.98 0.59 -4.15
C TRP A 180 22.65 -0.09 -2.94
N ALA A 181 22.03 -1.14 -2.40
CA ALA A 181 22.61 -1.91 -1.29
C ALA A 181 23.90 -2.63 -1.71
N PHE A 182 23.96 -3.18 -2.93
CA PHE A 182 25.22 -3.72 -3.47
C PHE A 182 26.30 -2.66 -3.62
N SER A 183 25.97 -1.45 -4.07
CA SER A 183 26.93 -0.34 -4.14
C SER A 183 27.49 0.03 -2.76
N VAL A 184 26.63 0.13 -1.74
CA VAL A 184 27.05 0.41 -0.35
C VAL A 184 27.89 -0.72 0.22
N LEU A 185 27.53 -1.98 -0.06
CA LEU A 185 28.30 -3.16 0.34
C LEU A 185 29.72 -3.10 -0.24
N ILE A 186 29.84 -2.89 -1.55
CA ILE A 186 31.14 -2.79 -2.25
C ILE A 186 31.95 -1.63 -1.68
N ALA A 187 31.35 -0.46 -1.52
CA ALA A 187 32.03 0.71 -0.97
C ALA A 187 32.53 0.47 0.47
N SER A 188 31.72 -0.15 1.33
CA SER A 188 32.10 -0.48 2.71
C SER A 188 33.30 -1.45 2.76
N ILE A 189 33.32 -2.44 1.86
CA ILE A 189 34.44 -3.37 1.71
C ILE A 189 35.69 -2.63 1.21
N LEU A 190 35.57 -1.77 0.19
CA LEU A 190 36.71 -1.00 -0.34
C LEU A 190 37.32 -0.08 0.74
N ILE A 191 36.49 0.60 1.55
CA ILE A 191 36.96 1.42 2.67
C ILE A 191 37.72 0.57 3.69
N SER A 192 37.29 -0.67 3.92
CA SER A 192 37.97 -1.59 4.85
C SER A 192 39.37 -2.02 4.37
N MET A 193 39.62 -1.98 3.06
CA MET A 193 40.91 -2.30 2.44
C MET A 193 41.89 -1.13 2.46
N LEU A 194 41.46 0.08 2.84
CA LEU A 194 42.32 1.25 2.92
C LEU A 194 43.35 1.11 4.06
N PRO A 195 44.56 1.67 3.89
CA PRO A 195 45.55 1.71 4.97
C PRO A 195 44.99 2.40 6.22
N ARG A 196 45.29 1.84 7.39
CA ARG A 196 44.83 2.32 8.72
C ARG A 196 43.31 2.21 8.96
N ALA A 197 42.55 1.60 8.05
CA ALA A 197 41.16 1.22 8.31
C ALA A 197 41.09 0.04 9.30
N SER A 198 40.03 0.01 10.12
CA SER A 198 39.77 -1.10 11.04
C SER A 198 38.73 -2.04 10.45
N LEU A 199 39.03 -3.33 10.37
CA LEU A 199 38.06 -4.35 9.92
C LEU A 199 36.80 -4.35 10.79
N SER A 200 36.93 -4.10 12.09
CA SER A 200 35.80 -4.04 13.03
C SER A 200 34.80 -2.93 12.67
N SER A 201 35.27 -1.81 12.11
CA SER A 201 34.39 -0.70 11.69
C SER A 201 33.54 -1.02 10.46
N ALA A 202 33.95 -2.01 9.65
CA ALA A 202 33.24 -2.41 8.44
C ALA A 202 32.16 -3.49 8.68
N MET A 203 32.18 -4.17 9.84
CA MET A 203 31.26 -5.28 10.10
C MET A 203 29.80 -4.84 10.12
N ALA A 204 29.49 -3.75 10.82
CA ALA A 204 28.12 -3.25 10.96
C ALA A 204 27.48 -2.83 9.61
N PRO A 205 28.12 -1.99 8.77
CA PRO A 205 27.54 -1.62 7.47
C PRO A 205 27.43 -2.82 6.51
N VAL A 206 28.39 -3.75 6.53
CA VAL A 206 28.37 -4.96 5.68
C VAL A 206 27.24 -5.91 6.08
N ILE A 207 27.03 -6.15 7.38
CA ILE A 207 25.92 -6.97 7.87
C ILE A 207 24.59 -6.32 7.49
N ALA A 208 24.42 -5.01 7.73
CA ALA A 208 23.20 -4.29 7.38
C ALA A 208 22.91 -4.31 5.87
N ALA A 209 23.92 -4.12 5.01
CA ALA A 209 23.77 -4.23 3.56
C ALA A 209 23.37 -5.66 3.14
N SER A 210 24.00 -6.67 3.74
CA SER A 210 23.71 -8.07 3.46
C SER A 210 22.28 -8.45 3.86
N SER A 211 21.81 -7.97 5.03
CA SER A 211 20.42 -8.13 5.47
C SER A 211 19.43 -7.42 4.55
N SER A 212 19.76 -6.24 4.04
CA SER A 212 18.96 -5.53 3.02
C SER A 212 18.85 -6.35 1.74
N ILE A 213 19.97 -6.89 1.23
CA ILE A 213 20.00 -7.69 0.02
C ILE A 213 19.21 -8.99 0.19
N LEU A 214 19.40 -9.68 1.31
CA LEU A 214 18.71 -10.93 1.61
C LEU A 214 17.19 -10.72 1.72
N SER A 215 16.76 -9.73 2.52
CA SER A 215 15.33 -9.42 2.68
C SER A 215 14.69 -8.97 1.38
N GLY A 216 15.34 -8.09 0.61
CA GLY A 216 14.86 -7.65 -0.70
C GLY A 216 14.74 -8.80 -1.70
N SER A 217 15.72 -9.71 -1.72
CA SER A 217 15.71 -10.88 -2.61
C SER A 217 14.60 -11.87 -2.24
N ILE A 218 14.43 -12.17 -0.95
CA ILE A 218 13.34 -13.05 -0.48
C ILE A 218 11.97 -12.47 -0.84
N LEU A 219 11.79 -11.15 -0.68
CA LEU A 219 10.54 -10.49 -1.04
C LEU A 219 10.27 -10.51 -2.53
N LEU A 220 11.29 -10.25 -3.36
CA LEU A 220 11.15 -10.33 -4.81
C LEU A 220 10.82 -11.75 -5.29
N LEU A 221 11.43 -12.77 -4.70
CA LEU A 221 11.12 -14.17 -5.02
C LEU A 221 9.69 -14.53 -4.60
N ARG A 222 9.28 -14.11 -3.40
CA ARG A 222 7.96 -14.43 -2.84
C ARG A 222 6.83 -13.73 -3.59
N HIS A 223 7.04 -12.50 -4.03
CA HIS A 223 6.05 -11.67 -4.72
C HIS A 223 6.19 -11.71 -6.25
N HIS A 224 7.03 -12.60 -6.77
CA HIS A 224 7.15 -12.79 -8.20
C HIS A 224 5.80 -13.24 -8.80
N GLY A 225 5.31 -12.50 -9.81
CA GLY A 225 4.02 -12.78 -10.46
C GLY A 225 2.79 -12.25 -9.71
N PHE A 226 2.95 -11.51 -8.61
CA PHE A 226 1.81 -10.88 -7.93
C PHE A 226 1.28 -9.65 -8.68
N GLU A 227 2.04 -9.15 -9.65
CA GLU A 227 1.66 -8.03 -10.53
C GLU A 227 0.45 -8.38 -11.41
N ASP A 228 0.30 -9.65 -11.80
CA ASP A 228 -0.83 -10.13 -12.62
C ASP A 228 -1.92 -10.83 -11.79
N ALA A 229 -1.88 -10.69 -10.46
CA ALA A 229 -2.81 -11.38 -9.58
C ALA A 229 -4.24 -10.82 -9.66
N THR A 230 -5.21 -11.73 -9.53
CA THR A 230 -6.65 -11.38 -9.49
C THR A 230 -7.07 -10.79 -8.14
N ALA A 231 -8.21 -10.08 -8.11
CA ALA A 231 -8.77 -9.51 -6.88
C ALA A 231 -9.00 -10.56 -5.80
N SER A 232 -9.48 -11.74 -6.19
CA SER A 232 -9.74 -12.84 -5.27
C SER A 232 -8.46 -13.38 -4.65
N PHE A 233 -7.38 -13.48 -5.42
CA PHE A 233 -6.07 -13.86 -4.90
C PHE A 233 -5.55 -12.81 -3.93
N ALA A 234 -5.57 -11.53 -4.31
CA ALA A 234 -5.10 -10.44 -3.46
C ALA A 234 -5.89 -10.35 -2.14
N ALA A 235 -7.22 -10.48 -2.20
CA ALA A 235 -8.06 -10.49 -1.02
C ALA A 235 -7.80 -11.71 -0.11
N SER A 236 -7.60 -12.89 -0.69
CA SER A 236 -7.24 -14.10 0.06
C SER A 236 -5.87 -13.98 0.73
N PHE A 237 -4.89 -13.44 0.00
CA PHE A 237 -3.55 -13.17 0.52
C PHE A 237 -3.59 -12.19 1.68
N LEU A 238 -4.24 -11.03 1.52
CA LEU A 238 -4.32 -10.01 2.55
C LEU A 238 -5.12 -10.49 3.77
N ARG A 239 -6.20 -11.25 3.58
CA ARG A 239 -6.93 -11.89 4.68
C ARG A 239 -6.03 -12.85 5.46
N THR A 240 -5.21 -13.64 4.77
CA THR A 240 -4.27 -14.58 5.40
C THR A 240 -3.10 -13.84 6.07
N ALA A 241 -2.67 -12.72 5.52
CA ALA A 241 -1.56 -11.92 6.04
C ALA A 241 -1.99 -11.01 7.20
N LYS A 242 -3.28 -10.67 7.31
CA LYS A 242 -3.86 -9.92 8.43
C LYS A 242 -3.85 -10.80 9.67
N SER A 243 -2.97 -10.49 10.61
CA SER A 243 -2.94 -11.16 11.92
C SER A 243 -4.14 -10.73 12.75
N SER A 244 -4.77 -11.68 13.45
CA SER A 244 -5.88 -11.38 14.39
C SER A 244 -5.46 -10.41 15.51
N ASP A 245 -4.21 -10.49 15.97
CA ASP A 245 -3.73 -9.72 17.13
C ASP A 245 -2.96 -8.45 16.77
N TRP A 246 -2.43 -8.37 15.54
CA TRP A 246 -1.51 -7.31 15.10
C TRP A 246 -1.93 -6.60 13.81
N GLY A 247 -3.05 -7.03 13.21
CA GLY A 247 -3.49 -6.55 11.90
C GLY A 247 -2.39 -6.71 10.84
N PHE A 248 -2.10 -5.63 10.13
CA PHE A 248 -1.06 -5.59 9.09
C PHE A 248 0.34 -5.25 9.59
N LEU A 249 0.53 -4.95 10.88
CA LEU A 249 1.82 -4.50 11.42
C LEU A 249 3.01 -5.43 11.04
N PRO A 250 2.90 -6.77 11.17
CA PRO A 250 4.01 -7.66 10.80
C PRO A 250 4.36 -7.59 9.31
N LEU A 251 3.33 -7.51 8.45
CA LEU A 251 3.53 -7.41 7.00
C LEU A 251 4.20 -6.09 6.63
N SER A 252 3.77 -4.99 7.25
CA SER A 252 4.34 -3.66 7.05
C SER A 252 5.81 -3.59 7.47
N VAL A 253 6.16 -4.22 8.61
CA VAL A 253 7.54 -4.36 9.05
C VAL A 253 8.36 -5.12 8.02
N VAL A 254 7.87 -6.27 7.57
CA VAL A 254 8.57 -7.09 6.56
C VAL A 254 8.78 -6.32 5.26
N TYR A 255 7.79 -5.58 4.76
CA TYR A 255 7.90 -4.79 3.52
C TYR A 255 8.88 -3.61 3.66
N SER A 256 9.01 -3.06 4.86
CA SER A 256 9.94 -1.96 5.15
C SER A 256 11.40 -2.41 5.34
N MET A 257 11.65 -3.70 5.62
CA MET A 257 12.98 -4.22 5.99
C MET A 257 14.08 -3.90 4.97
N PRO A 258 13.92 -4.13 3.65
CA PRO A 258 14.99 -3.87 2.70
C PRO A 258 15.43 -2.41 2.73
N LYS A 259 14.47 -1.49 2.69
CA LYS A 259 14.74 -0.06 2.70
C LYS A 259 15.38 0.42 3.99
N ALA A 260 14.85 -0.02 5.14
CA ALA A 260 15.36 0.40 6.42
C ALA A 260 16.79 -0.12 6.69
N MET A 261 17.06 -1.39 6.33
CA MET A 261 18.41 -1.96 6.48
C MET A 261 19.41 -1.31 5.53
N TYR A 262 18.99 -0.93 4.33
CA TYR A 262 19.80 -0.11 3.42
C TYR A 262 20.16 1.24 4.03
N LEU A 263 19.19 1.96 4.62
CA LEU A 263 19.44 3.26 5.27
C LEU A 263 20.41 3.13 6.46
N TRP A 264 20.24 2.10 7.29
CA TRP A 264 21.20 1.80 8.35
C TRP A 264 22.60 1.52 7.80
N SER A 265 22.70 0.69 6.75
CA SER A 265 23.98 0.39 6.11
C SER A 265 24.65 1.65 5.56
N MET A 266 23.89 2.53 4.90
CA MET A 266 24.39 3.80 4.37
C MET A 266 24.91 4.71 5.49
N GLY A 267 24.14 4.91 6.56
CA GLY A 267 24.56 5.72 7.70
C GLY A 267 25.80 5.15 8.39
N LEU A 268 25.87 3.84 8.57
CA LEU A 268 27.03 3.16 9.15
C LEU A 268 28.26 3.22 8.24
N MET A 269 28.09 3.17 6.91
CA MET A 269 29.19 3.35 5.94
C MET A 269 29.76 4.77 6.02
N VAL A 270 28.91 5.79 6.15
CA VAL A 270 29.36 7.17 6.37
C VAL A 270 30.11 7.28 7.69
N ALA A 271 29.62 6.67 8.76
CA ALA A 271 30.32 6.62 10.05
C ALA A 271 31.69 5.91 9.94
N GLN A 272 31.77 4.80 9.19
CA GLN A 272 33.02 4.10 8.89
C GLN A 272 34.02 5.02 8.17
N PHE A 273 33.54 5.80 7.19
CA PHE A 273 34.38 6.74 6.45
C PHE A 273 34.89 7.89 7.32
N VAL A 274 34.03 8.49 8.16
CA VAL A 274 34.42 9.54 9.12
C VAL A 274 35.42 8.99 10.14
N PHE A 275 35.21 7.78 10.63
CA PHE A 275 36.15 7.11 11.53
C PHE A 275 37.51 6.94 10.86
N TRP A 276 37.56 6.50 9.60
CA TRP A 276 38.79 6.39 8.84
C TRP A 276 39.51 7.75 8.67
N ILE A 277 38.79 8.82 8.31
CA ILE A 277 39.37 10.18 8.21
C ILE A 277 39.96 10.61 9.56
N SER A 278 39.27 10.35 10.67
CA SER A 278 39.74 10.73 12.01
C SER A 278 41.11 10.13 12.35
N ARG A 279 41.39 8.93 11.82
CA ARG A 279 42.65 8.20 12.02
C ARG A 279 43.80 8.72 11.14
N ILE A 280 43.49 9.43 10.06
CA ILE A 280 44.48 9.95 9.10
C ILE A 280 44.74 11.44 9.31
N ALA A 281 43.69 12.26 9.32
CA ALA A 281 43.79 13.73 9.37
C ALA A 281 43.59 14.30 10.78
N GLY A 282 43.17 13.47 11.74
CA GLY A 282 42.83 13.88 13.11
C GLY A 282 41.33 14.14 13.30
N VAL A 283 40.89 14.12 14.56
CA VAL A 283 39.48 14.16 14.95
C VAL A 283 38.78 15.46 14.53
N PHE A 284 39.50 16.58 14.50
CA PHE A 284 38.94 17.90 14.17
C PHE A 284 38.38 17.95 12.74
N TRP A 285 39.14 17.46 11.76
CA TRP A 285 38.70 17.43 10.35
C TRP A 285 37.57 16.43 10.12
N ALA A 286 37.58 15.31 10.85
CA ALA A 286 36.51 14.32 10.79
C ALA A 286 35.17 14.88 11.32
N LEU A 287 35.20 15.60 12.45
CA LEU A 287 34.01 16.24 13.01
C LEU A 287 33.49 17.37 12.12
N GLY A 288 34.39 18.18 11.54
CA GLY A 288 34.02 19.21 10.57
C GLY A 288 33.33 18.63 9.32
N GLY A 289 33.88 17.55 8.76
CA GLY A 289 33.28 16.85 7.62
C GLY A 289 31.93 16.20 7.96
N ALA A 290 31.81 15.57 9.13
CA ALA A 290 30.55 15.00 9.60
C ALA A 290 29.47 16.07 9.81
N GLY A 291 29.84 17.23 10.38
CA GLY A 291 28.95 18.38 10.53
C GLY A 291 28.46 18.94 9.20
N PHE A 292 29.34 19.05 8.21
CA PHE A 292 28.96 19.49 6.86
C PHE A 292 27.97 18.51 6.21
N LEU A 293 28.23 17.21 6.28
CA LEU A 293 27.33 16.18 5.75
C LEU A 293 25.96 16.18 6.45
N ALA A 294 25.94 16.38 7.77
CA ALA A 294 24.70 16.48 8.54
C ALA A 294 23.90 17.73 8.16
N LEU A 295 24.55 18.89 8.00
CA LEU A 295 23.91 20.13 7.55
C LEU A 295 23.37 20.01 6.12
N MET A 296 24.13 19.37 5.22
CA MET A 296 23.69 19.10 3.86
C MET A 296 22.46 18.18 3.85
N GLY A 297 22.49 17.08 4.63
CA GLY A 297 21.35 16.18 4.79
C GLY A 297 20.12 16.90 5.36
N TYR A 298 20.31 17.75 6.37
CA TYR A 298 19.25 18.58 6.94
C TYR A 298 18.69 19.58 5.92
N SER A 299 19.53 20.24 5.13
CA SER A 299 19.08 21.17 4.09
C SER A 299 18.28 20.45 3.01
N ILE A 300 18.73 19.29 2.54
CA ILE A 300 18.00 18.50 1.54
C ILE A 300 16.64 18.11 2.11
N PHE A 301 16.59 17.63 3.35
CA PHE A 301 15.34 17.27 4.02
C PHE A 301 14.38 18.46 4.17
N TYR A 302 14.90 19.62 4.59
CA TYR A 302 14.12 20.84 4.73
C TYR A 302 13.53 21.29 3.39
N PHE A 303 14.33 21.26 2.31
CA PHE A 303 13.87 21.61 0.97
C PHE A 303 12.87 20.60 0.40
N THR A 304 13.10 19.30 0.55
CA THR A 304 12.13 18.28 0.09
C THR A 304 10.82 18.37 0.86
N SER A 305 10.85 18.72 2.15
CA SER A 305 9.64 18.92 2.96
C SER A 305 8.85 20.18 2.59
N LEU A 306 9.41 21.10 1.81
CA LEU A 306 8.74 22.31 1.34
C LEU A 306 8.01 22.10 0.00
N GLU A 307 8.44 21.14 -0.81
CA GLU A 307 7.86 20.83 -2.13
C GLU A 307 6.53 20.05 -2.00
N ASP A 308 6.35 19.35 -0.88
CA ASP A 308 5.16 18.55 -0.62
C ASP A 308 4.01 19.41 -0.04
N ASP A 309 3.18 19.97 -0.92
CA ASP A 309 1.87 20.60 -0.60
C ASP A 309 0.79 19.55 -0.20
N HIS A 310 1.21 18.29 -0.06
CA HIS A 310 0.48 17.20 0.58
C HIS A 310 1.33 16.62 1.71
N PRO A 311 0.81 16.51 2.94
CA PRO A 311 1.62 16.17 4.10
C PRO A 311 2.18 14.76 3.95
N ASP A 312 3.46 14.68 3.59
CA ASP A 312 4.18 13.44 3.55
C ASP A 312 4.23 12.85 4.99
N PRO A 313 3.80 11.61 5.20
CA PRO A 313 3.68 11.02 6.54
C PRO A 313 5.03 10.92 7.28
N MET A 314 6.15 10.97 6.56
CA MET A 314 7.50 10.97 7.14
C MET A 314 7.88 12.35 7.72
N ALA A 315 7.47 13.44 7.05
CA ALA A 315 7.74 14.81 7.50
C ALA A 315 6.91 15.19 8.73
N THR A 316 5.65 14.73 8.79
CA THR A 316 4.78 14.89 9.97
C THR A 316 5.25 14.02 11.15
N MET A 317 5.79 12.84 10.89
CA MET A 317 6.29 11.92 11.91
C MET A 317 7.57 12.40 12.60
N LEU A 318 8.51 13.03 11.89
CA LEU A 318 9.67 13.64 12.54
C LEU A 318 9.30 14.94 13.27
N ARG A 319 8.28 15.66 12.79
CA ARG A 319 7.74 16.85 13.49
C ARG A 319 7.08 16.47 14.82
N SER A 320 6.36 15.34 14.89
CA SER A 320 5.82 14.82 16.15
C SER A 320 6.90 14.28 17.09
N HIS A 321 7.95 13.65 16.55
CA HIS A 321 9.15 13.26 17.33
C HIS A 321 9.88 14.48 17.93
N TRP A 322 9.98 15.58 17.19
CA TRP A 322 10.61 16.81 17.67
C TRP A 322 9.77 17.49 18.77
N GLN A 323 8.45 17.50 18.61
CA GLN A 323 7.50 18.06 19.60
C GLN A 323 7.46 17.25 20.91
N THR A 324 7.47 15.91 20.82
CA THR A 324 7.53 15.02 21.99
C THR A 324 8.86 15.08 22.75
N PHE A 325 9.96 15.38 22.04
CA PHE A 325 11.26 15.61 22.67
C PHE A 325 11.34 16.96 23.40
N HIS A 326 10.65 18.00 22.90
CA HIS A 326 10.57 19.31 23.57
C HIS A 326 9.59 19.33 24.75
N SER A 327 8.52 18.52 24.71
CA SER A 327 7.61 18.40 25.86
C SER A 327 8.27 17.64 27.02
N SER A 328 9.07 16.60 26.73
CA SER A 328 9.77 15.86 27.80
C SER A 328 10.94 16.64 28.41
N SER A 329 11.60 17.52 27.64
CA SER A 329 12.62 18.42 28.18
C SER A 329 12.02 19.57 29.00
N ALA A 330 10.81 20.03 28.68
CA ALA A 330 10.08 21.03 29.48
C ALA A 330 9.64 20.47 30.85
N GLU A 331 9.09 19.25 30.89
CA GLU A 331 8.70 18.57 32.15
C GLU A 331 9.89 18.22 33.04
N ALA A 332 11.06 17.92 32.45
CA ALA A 332 12.30 17.70 33.20
C ALA A 332 12.88 18.99 33.82
N THR A 333 12.49 20.17 33.34
CA THR A 333 12.97 21.45 33.87
C THR A 333 12.06 21.99 34.98
N GLU A 334 10.76 21.68 34.94
CA GLU A 334 9.82 22.01 36.03
C GLU A 334 10.01 21.12 37.28
N THR A 335 10.49 19.88 37.12
CA THR A 335 10.72 18.96 38.26
C THR A 335 12.01 19.21 39.04
N LEU A 336 12.89 20.10 38.56
CA LEU A 336 14.14 20.50 39.24
C LEU A 336 14.05 21.88 39.92
N THR A 337 12.87 22.51 39.94
CA THR A 337 12.64 23.84 40.56
C THR A 337 11.56 23.86 41.65
N VAL A 338 11.36 22.73 42.34
CA VAL A 338 10.55 22.65 43.58
C VAL A 338 11.39 22.16 44.75
#